data_AF-A0A8T5Y106-F1
#
_entry.id   AF-A0A8T5Y106-F1
#
_cell.length_a   1.000
_cell.length_b   1.000
_cell.length_c   1.000
_cell.angle_alpha   90.00
_cell.angle_beta   90.00
_cell.angle_gamma   90.00
#
_symmetry.space_group_name_H-M   'P 1'
#
loop_
_entity.id
_entity.type
_entity.pdbx_description
1 polymer ?
#
loop_
_entity_poly.entity_id
_entity_poly.type
_entity_poly.pdbx_seq_one_letter_code
_entity_poly.pdbx_strand_id
1 'polypeptide(L)'
;MGLQTIARGKINILHILMVVILVFTGYFLYTSRTEIRERYLNRGLITEVKKEHGDYLKLDYIRMDDEQKLCSFTYVRRKVHPDEPELYNRVRETVNSYLKSNPDFFLNEGFKIEFIIRYTGNSPHIVSFVNHNYSEDALLYDGLHGVTTEGEEPFYYLTDLAPFSKVKTLRIYRVSIDDLSILSNFDDLERLILYDGFSEKDILEIRQILPDSIIEVK
;
A
#
# COMPACT_ATOMS: atom_id res chain seq x y z
N MET A 1 -33.74 58.22 1.03
CA MET A 1 -33.68 56.82 0.50
C MET A 1 -32.28 56.19 0.46
N GLY A 2 -31.16 56.91 0.66
CA GLY A 2 -29.81 56.33 0.53
C GLY A 2 -29.22 55.60 1.76
N LEU A 3 -29.68 55.87 2.99
CA LEU A 3 -29.10 55.31 4.21
C LEU A 3 -29.46 53.84 4.47
N GLN A 4 -30.67 53.40 4.10
CA GLN A 4 -31.10 52.00 4.27
C GLN A 4 -30.38 51.05 3.30
N THR A 5 -30.03 51.51 2.10
CA THR A 5 -29.33 50.72 1.09
C THR A 5 -27.87 50.48 1.48
N ILE A 6 -27.20 51.48 2.07
CA ILE A 6 -25.82 51.36 2.58
C ILE A 6 -25.77 50.40 3.79
N ALA A 7 -26.76 50.47 4.69
CA ALA A 7 -26.85 49.56 5.84
C ALA A 7 -27.08 48.10 5.42
N ARG A 8 -27.98 47.83 4.47
CA ARG A 8 -28.20 46.48 3.92
C ARG A 8 -26.98 45.93 3.18
N GLY A 9 -26.27 46.76 2.42
CA GLY A 9 -25.02 46.37 1.75
C GLY A 9 -23.92 45.96 2.74
N LYS A 10 -23.77 46.71 3.84
CA LYS A 10 -22.80 46.38 4.92
C LYS A 10 -23.14 45.09 5.65
N ILE A 11 -24.43 44.84 5.91
CA ILE A 11 -24.90 43.59 6.54
C ILE A 11 -24.62 42.39 5.64
N ASN A 12 -24.84 42.51 4.32
CA ASN A 12 -24.55 41.43 3.37
C ASN A 12 -23.04 41.12 3.28
N ILE A 13 -22.18 42.15 3.30
CA ILE A 13 -20.73 41.96 3.33
C ILE A 13 -20.30 41.21 4.60
N LEU A 14 -20.86 41.57 5.75
CA LEU A 14 -20.55 40.91 7.03
C LEU A 14 -20.93 39.42 7.04
N HIS A 15 -22.11 39.07 6.49
CA HIS A 15 -22.55 37.68 6.37
C HIS A 15 -21.66 36.87 5.42
N ILE A 16 -21.30 37.44 4.27
CA ILE A 16 -20.36 36.80 3.33
C ILE A 16 -19.01 36.56 4.02
N LEU A 17 -18.50 37.55 4.76
CA LEU A 17 -17.24 37.43 5.48
C LEU A 17 -17.30 36.33 6.56
N MET A 18 -18.42 36.24 7.27
CA MET A 18 -18.63 35.20 8.29
C MET A 18 -18.69 33.80 7.67
N VAL A 19 -19.39 33.63 6.53
CA VAL A 19 -19.43 32.36 5.80
C VAL A 19 -18.04 31.99 5.28
N VAL A 20 -17.30 32.94 4.70
CA VAL A 20 -15.92 32.71 4.26
C VAL A 20 -15.04 32.30 5.43
N ILE A 21 -15.12 32.99 6.58
CA ILE A 21 -14.36 32.62 7.79
C ILE A 21 -14.74 31.22 8.27
N LEU A 22 -16.02 30.86 8.29
CA LEU A 22 -16.46 29.53 8.73
C LEU A 22 -15.99 28.44 7.77
N VAL A 23 -16.05 28.67 6.46
CA VAL A 23 -15.53 27.74 5.45
C VAL A 23 -14.01 27.62 5.55
N PHE A 24 -13.29 28.74 5.68
CA PHE A 24 -11.83 28.73 5.81
C PHE A 24 -11.37 28.09 7.11
N THR A 25 -12.04 28.39 8.22
CA THR A 25 -11.72 27.83 9.54
C THR A 25 -12.09 26.34 9.58
N GLY A 26 -13.23 25.95 9.01
CA GLY A 26 -13.62 24.55 8.87
C GLY A 26 -12.64 23.77 8.00
N TYR A 27 -12.25 24.32 6.86
CA TYR A 27 -11.25 23.74 5.97
C TYR A 27 -9.88 23.62 6.66
N PHE A 28 -9.40 24.68 7.31
CA PHE A 28 -8.12 24.70 8.00
C PHE A 28 -8.07 23.76 9.20
N LEU A 29 -9.15 23.67 9.99
CA LEU A 29 -9.25 22.72 11.10
C LEU A 29 -9.35 21.28 10.62
N TYR A 30 -10.03 21.04 9.50
CA TYR A 30 -10.12 19.73 8.87
C TYR A 30 -8.74 19.28 8.38
N THR A 31 -8.06 20.07 7.56
CA THR A 31 -6.72 19.75 7.04
C THR A 31 -5.70 19.55 8.16
N SER A 32 -5.70 20.44 9.17
CA SER A 32 -4.79 20.33 10.32
C SER A 32 -5.04 19.06 11.16
N ARG A 33 -6.31 18.66 11.36
CA ARG A 33 -6.64 17.42 12.07
C ARG A 33 -6.22 16.18 11.30
N THR A 34 -6.39 16.20 9.98
CA THR A 34 -5.98 15.10 9.10
C THR A 34 -4.45 14.94 9.14
N GLU A 35 -3.68 16.03 9.00
CA GLU A 35 -2.21 15.97 9.08
C GLU A 35 -1.67 15.53 10.45
N ILE A 36 -2.30 15.97 11.55
CA ILE A 36 -1.90 15.58 12.92
C ILE A 36 -2.22 14.10 13.17
N ARG A 37 -3.41 13.65 12.76
CA ARG A 37 -3.83 12.25 12.85
C ARG A 37 -2.89 11.36 12.04
N GLU A 38 -2.55 11.74 10.82
CA GLU A 38 -1.59 11.04 9.98
C GLU A 38 -0.19 10.96 10.62
N ARG A 39 0.37 12.07 11.14
CA ARG A 39 1.70 12.02 11.78
C ARG A 39 1.74 11.20 13.06
N TYR A 40 0.71 11.28 13.91
CA TYR A 40 0.70 10.57 15.20
C TYR A 40 0.45 9.07 15.01
N LEU A 41 -0.46 8.71 14.10
CA LEU A 41 -0.79 7.33 13.81
C LEU A 41 0.35 6.61 13.08
N ASN A 42 1.02 7.25 12.12
CA ASN A 42 2.18 6.65 11.44
C ASN A 42 3.32 6.30 12.38
N ARG A 43 3.51 7.06 13.48
CA ARG A 43 4.50 6.71 14.50
C ARG A 43 4.21 5.36 15.16
N GLY A 44 2.96 5.01 15.40
CA GLY A 44 2.60 3.72 16.00
C GLY A 44 3.04 2.53 15.15
N LEU A 45 2.68 2.55 13.85
CA LEU A 45 3.10 1.50 12.90
C LEU A 45 4.63 1.43 12.76
N ILE A 46 5.29 2.58 12.63
CA ILE A 46 6.76 2.67 12.53
C ILE A 46 7.42 2.10 13.79
N THR A 47 6.90 2.43 14.97
CA THR A 47 7.41 1.93 16.26
C THR A 47 7.23 0.43 16.37
N GLU A 48 6.10 -0.13 15.94
CA GLU A 48 5.85 -1.57 16.03
C GLU A 48 6.80 -2.35 15.12
N VAL A 49 6.94 -1.93 13.85
CA VAL A 49 7.89 -2.55 12.91
C VAL A 49 9.33 -2.43 13.42
N LYS A 50 9.71 -1.27 13.97
CA LYS A 50 11.05 -1.07 14.55
C LYS A 50 11.30 -1.96 15.76
N LYS A 51 10.30 -2.15 16.63
CA LYS A 51 10.40 -2.97 17.83
C LYS A 51 10.59 -4.45 17.46
N GLU A 52 9.85 -4.92 16.47
CA GLU A 52 9.86 -6.33 16.05
C GLU A 52 11.10 -6.68 15.21
N HIS A 53 11.52 -5.79 14.29
CA HIS A 53 12.55 -6.10 13.30
C HIS A 53 13.87 -5.34 13.48
N GLY A 54 13.95 -4.38 14.41
CA GLY A 54 15.16 -3.60 14.71
C GLY A 54 15.57 -2.56 13.65
N ASP A 55 15.00 -2.62 12.45
CA ASP A 55 15.21 -1.70 11.33
C ASP A 55 14.27 -0.48 11.38
N TYR A 56 14.52 0.52 10.52
CA TYR A 56 13.73 1.76 10.49
C TYR A 56 12.73 1.76 9.33
N LEU A 57 11.44 1.75 9.65
CA LEU A 57 10.39 2.09 8.71
C LEU A 57 10.24 3.61 8.67
N LYS A 58 10.36 4.20 7.49
CA LYS A 58 10.22 5.64 7.27
C LYS A 58 8.99 5.88 6.42
N LEU A 59 8.05 6.72 6.88
CA LEU A 59 7.06 7.27 5.97
C LEU A 59 7.74 8.27 5.02
N ASP A 60 7.62 8.07 3.71
CA ASP A 60 8.12 9.03 2.72
C ASP A 60 7.06 10.03 2.33
N TYR A 61 5.88 9.55 1.91
CA TYR A 61 4.77 10.40 1.52
C TYR A 61 3.44 9.65 1.61
N ILE A 62 2.37 10.44 1.73
CA ILE A 62 0.98 10.00 1.59
C ILE A 62 0.44 10.74 0.37
N ARG A 63 -0.14 10.01 -0.57
CA ARG A 63 -0.80 10.55 -1.76
C ARG A 63 -2.29 10.24 -1.64
N MET A 64 -3.10 11.29 -1.76
CA MET A 64 -4.56 11.21 -1.76
C MET A 64 -5.04 12.04 -2.95
N ASP A 65 -5.23 11.39 -4.09
CA ASP A 65 -5.89 11.97 -5.25
C ASP A 65 -7.11 11.13 -5.63
N ASP A 66 -7.88 11.62 -6.61
CA ASP A 66 -9.14 11.00 -7.04
C ASP A 66 -8.94 9.59 -7.61
N GLU A 67 -7.72 9.22 -8.00
CA GLU A 67 -7.38 7.94 -8.62
C GLU A 67 -6.79 6.94 -7.61
N GLN A 68 -6.07 7.42 -6.58
CA GLN A 68 -5.30 6.57 -5.69
C GLN A 68 -5.13 7.14 -4.28
N LYS A 69 -5.42 6.29 -3.28
CA LYS A 69 -4.94 6.46 -1.90
C LYS A 69 -3.69 5.60 -1.71
N LEU A 70 -2.53 6.24 -1.55
CA LEU A 70 -1.23 5.57 -1.44
C LEU A 70 -0.48 6.09 -0.21
N CYS A 71 0.08 5.15 0.55
CA CYS A 71 1.03 5.42 1.60
C CYS A 71 2.36 4.74 1.27
N SER A 72 3.40 5.54 1.03
CA SER A 72 4.73 5.03 0.71
C SER A 72 5.62 5.10 1.94
N PHE A 73 6.22 3.96 2.27
CA PHE A 73 7.22 3.85 3.30
C PHE A 73 8.54 3.33 2.72
N THR A 74 9.67 3.89 3.12
CA THR A 74 10.97 3.27 2.90
C THR A 74 11.31 2.42 4.11
N TYR A 75 11.55 1.13 3.89
CA TYR A 75 12.17 0.27 4.88
C TYR A 75 13.70 0.42 4.76
N VAL A 76 14.29 1.23 5.64
CA VAL A 76 15.73 1.54 5.63
C VAL A 76 16.46 0.53 6.51
N ARG A 77 17.34 -0.25 5.89
CA ARG A 77 18.16 -1.25 6.59
C ARG A 77 19.59 -0.78 6.77
N ARG A 78 20.23 -1.24 7.84
CA ARG A 78 21.67 -1.03 8.09
C ARG A 78 22.55 -2.19 7.61
N LYS A 79 21.98 -3.39 7.36
CA LYS A 79 22.72 -4.58 6.92
C LYS A 79 21.89 -5.42 5.94
N VAL A 80 22.56 -6.06 4.99
CA VAL A 80 22.02 -7.07 4.07
C VAL A 80 21.89 -8.40 4.83
N HIS A 81 20.80 -9.13 4.64
CA HIS A 81 20.57 -10.46 5.25
C HIS A 81 20.25 -11.47 4.14
N PRO A 82 20.65 -12.74 4.27
CA PRO A 82 20.41 -13.76 3.25
C PRO A 82 18.94 -14.16 3.07
N ASP A 83 18.05 -13.91 4.05
CA ASP A 83 16.63 -14.31 4.02
C ASP A 83 15.70 -13.11 3.74
N GLU A 84 15.83 -12.50 2.55
CA GLU A 84 15.16 -11.23 2.24
C GLU A 84 13.65 -11.37 2.03
N PRO A 85 13.15 -12.32 1.21
CA PRO A 85 11.71 -12.52 1.03
C PRO A 85 10.95 -12.82 2.32
N GLU A 86 11.51 -13.65 3.20
CA GLU A 86 10.91 -14.01 4.49
C GLU A 86 10.79 -12.79 5.40
N LEU A 87 11.79 -11.91 5.40
CA LEU A 87 11.72 -10.67 6.17
C LEU A 87 10.58 -9.78 5.68
N TYR A 88 10.44 -9.60 4.37
CA TYR A 88 9.38 -8.76 3.81
C TYR A 88 8.00 -9.32 4.13
N ASN A 89 7.83 -10.65 4.07
CA ASN A 89 6.59 -11.26 4.53
C ASN A 89 6.35 -11.04 6.03
N ARG A 90 7.37 -11.16 6.90
CA ARG A 90 7.22 -10.85 8.34
C ARG A 90 6.84 -9.39 8.60
N VAL A 91 7.39 -8.44 7.84
CA VAL A 91 7.01 -7.02 7.92
C VAL A 91 5.54 -6.85 7.51
N ARG A 92 5.10 -7.48 6.41
CA ARG A 92 3.70 -7.51 5.98
C ARG A 92 2.78 -8.03 7.09
N GLU A 93 3.13 -9.15 7.72
CA GLU A 93 2.35 -9.75 8.81
C GLU A 93 2.30 -8.86 10.06
N THR A 94 3.39 -8.16 10.37
CA THR A 94 3.44 -7.18 11.47
C THR A 94 2.48 -6.02 11.20
N VAL A 95 2.51 -5.49 9.98
CA VAL A 95 1.60 -4.41 9.55
C VAL A 95 0.15 -4.90 9.63
N ASN A 96 -0.13 -6.12 9.16
CA ASN A 96 -1.46 -6.72 9.26
C ASN A 96 -1.96 -6.83 10.69
N SER A 97 -1.11 -7.34 11.58
CA SER A 97 -1.45 -7.51 13.00
C SER A 97 -1.72 -6.16 13.68
N TYR A 98 -0.93 -5.15 13.34
CA TYR A 98 -1.10 -3.79 13.84
C TYR A 98 -2.42 -3.18 13.35
N LEU A 99 -2.71 -3.23 12.05
CA LEU A 99 -3.92 -2.65 11.47
C LEU A 99 -5.20 -3.35 11.94
N LYS A 100 -5.16 -4.67 12.12
CA LYS A 100 -6.26 -5.45 12.73
C LYS A 100 -6.55 -5.03 14.17
N SER A 101 -5.51 -4.69 14.93
CA SER A 101 -5.63 -4.24 16.32
C SER A 101 -6.03 -2.76 16.43
N ASN A 102 -5.93 -2.00 15.34
CA ASN A 102 -6.19 -0.57 15.27
C ASN A 102 -7.14 -0.26 14.10
N PRO A 103 -8.43 -0.66 14.17
CA PRO A 103 -9.36 -0.53 13.04
C PRO A 103 -9.58 0.93 12.59
N ASP A 104 -9.49 1.91 13.50
CA ASP A 104 -9.66 3.34 13.21
C ASP A 104 -8.44 3.99 12.50
N PHE A 105 -7.40 3.20 12.22
CA PHE A 105 -6.20 3.65 11.55
C PHE A 105 -6.50 4.05 10.10
N PHE A 106 -6.01 5.22 9.67
CA PHE A 106 -6.36 5.79 8.37
C PHE A 106 -5.99 4.89 7.17
N LEU A 107 -4.98 4.01 7.30
CA LEU A 107 -4.66 3.04 6.24
C LEU A 107 -5.77 2.01 5.98
N ASN A 108 -6.66 1.80 6.94
CA ASN A 108 -7.86 0.98 6.76
C ASN A 108 -8.91 1.66 5.87
N GLU A 109 -8.74 2.94 5.53
CA GLU A 109 -9.62 3.71 4.63
C GLU A 109 -9.29 3.48 3.14
N GLY A 110 -8.71 2.34 2.79
CA GLY A 110 -8.45 1.91 1.40
C GLY A 110 -7.08 2.30 0.82
N PHE A 111 -6.06 2.48 1.66
CA PHE A 111 -4.72 2.86 1.17
C PHE A 111 -3.94 1.66 0.61
N LYS A 112 -3.32 1.83 -0.57
CA LYS A 112 -2.17 1.03 -1.01
C LYS A 112 -0.99 1.33 -0.10
N ILE A 113 -0.27 0.31 0.36
CA ILE A 113 0.96 0.47 1.15
C ILE A 113 2.15 0.05 0.29
N GLU A 114 3.02 0.98 -0.05
CA GLU A 114 4.26 0.66 -0.76
C GLU A 114 5.43 0.60 0.24
N PHE A 115 6.20 -0.48 0.16
CA PHE A 115 7.51 -0.56 0.79
C PHE A 115 8.60 -0.41 -0.26
N ILE A 116 9.32 0.71 -0.17
CA ILE A 116 10.53 0.94 -0.92
C ILE A 116 11.69 0.39 -0.08
N ILE A 117 12.36 -0.63 -0.58
CA ILE A 117 13.56 -1.18 0.04
C ILE A 117 14.75 -0.55 -0.67
N ARG A 118 15.59 0.18 0.09
CA ARG A 118 16.80 0.80 -0.44
C ARG A 118 18.02 0.13 0.14
N TYR A 119 18.83 -0.49 -0.71
CA TYR A 119 20.20 -0.85 -0.40
C TYR A 119 21.14 0.30 -0.76
N THR A 120 22.11 0.61 0.09
CA THR A 120 23.15 1.57 -0.23
C THR A 120 23.96 1.08 -1.44
N GLY A 121 23.80 1.74 -2.59
CA GLY A 121 24.59 1.50 -3.80
C GLY A 121 23.83 0.90 -4.99
N ASN A 122 22.61 0.38 -4.78
CA ASN A 122 21.77 -0.20 -5.83
C ASN A 122 20.48 0.61 -6.04
N SER A 123 19.83 0.43 -7.20
CA SER A 123 18.52 0.99 -7.49
C SER A 123 17.49 0.60 -6.41
N PRO A 124 16.57 1.50 -6.01
CA PRO A 124 15.56 1.18 -5.02
C PRO A 124 14.64 0.06 -5.52
N HIS A 125 14.37 -0.92 -4.67
CA HIS A 125 13.46 -2.03 -4.94
C HIS A 125 12.09 -1.68 -4.38
N ILE A 126 11.02 -2.00 -5.12
CA ILE A 126 9.66 -1.64 -4.71
C ILE A 126 8.87 -2.93 -4.52
N VAL A 127 8.51 -3.18 -3.26
CA VAL A 127 7.54 -4.23 -2.91
C VAL A 127 6.28 -3.52 -2.47
N SER A 128 5.21 -3.70 -3.23
CA SER A 128 3.92 -3.12 -2.88
C SER A 128 3.05 -4.14 -2.18
N PHE A 129 2.42 -3.73 -1.09
CA PHE A 129 1.36 -4.46 -0.42
C PHE A 129 0.03 -3.71 -0.53
N VAL A 130 -1.01 -4.40 -0.96
CA VAL A 130 -2.35 -3.81 -1.07
C VAL A 130 -3.37 -4.58 -0.26
N ASN A 131 -4.35 -3.84 0.25
CA ASN A 131 -5.47 -4.36 1.02
C ASN A 131 -6.69 -4.75 0.18
N HIS A 132 -6.67 -4.52 -1.12
CA HIS A 132 -7.76 -4.83 -2.04
C HIS A 132 -7.23 -5.63 -3.24
N ASN A 133 -8.10 -6.48 -3.81
CA ASN A 133 -7.89 -7.03 -5.13
C ASN A 133 -7.87 -5.85 -6.11
N TYR A 134 -6.96 -5.83 -7.09
CA TYR A 134 -6.79 -4.73 -8.06
C TYR A 134 -7.99 -4.56 -9.05
N SER A 135 -9.18 -5.03 -8.67
CA SER A 135 -10.46 -4.83 -9.33
C SER A 135 -11.35 -3.95 -8.46
N GLU A 136 -12.10 -3.06 -9.10
CA GLU A 136 -12.65 -1.78 -8.63
C GLU A 136 -13.56 -1.74 -7.37
N ASP A 137 -13.73 -2.83 -6.62
CA ASP A 137 -14.54 -2.84 -5.41
C ASP A 137 -13.66 -2.77 -4.15
N ALA A 138 -13.53 -1.56 -3.61
CA ALA A 138 -12.89 -1.30 -2.32
C ALA A 138 -13.69 -1.95 -1.19
N LEU A 139 -13.42 -3.23 -0.91
CA LEU A 139 -13.88 -3.89 0.31
C LEU A 139 -13.07 -3.39 1.52
N LEU A 140 -13.73 -3.39 2.68
CA LEU A 140 -13.14 -3.11 3.99
C LEU A 140 -11.78 -3.81 4.13
N TYR A 141 -10.83 -3.16 4.82
CA TYR A 141 -9.52 -3.76 5.09
C TYR A 141 -9.68 -5.17 5.72
N ASP A 142 -9.29 -6.21 4.97
CA ASP A 142 -9.24 -7.62 5.42
C ASP A 142 -7.80 -8.13 5.58
N GLY A 143 -6.81 -7.29 5.27
CA GLY A 143 -5.39 -7.63 5.30
C GLY A 143 -4.67 -7.22 4.03
N LEU A 144 -3.34 -7.09 4.13
CA LEU A 144 -2.46 -6.89 2.98
C LEU A 144 -2.28 -8.21 2.22
N HIS A 145 -3.27 -8.50 1.38
CA HIS A 145 -3.41 -9.75 0.64
C HIS A 145 -2.87 -9.69 -0.79
N GLY A 146 -2.55 -8.50 -1.30
CA GLY A 146 -1.90 -8.35 -2.60
C GLY A 146 -0.41 -8.04 -2.44
N VAL A 147 0.43 -8.74 -3.20
CA VAL A 147 1.86 -8.46 -3.31
C VAL A 147 2.19 -8.17 -4.76
N THR A 148 2.93 -7.09 -5.00
CA THR A 148 3.55 -6.81 -6.30
C THR A 148 5.05 -6.77 -6.14
N THR A 149 5.75 -7.50 -7.01
CA THR A 149 7.20 -7.40 -7.16
C THR A 149 7.49 -6.50 -8.36
N GLU A 150 8.12 -5.35 -8.14
CA GLU A 150 8.53 -4.43 -9.21
C GLU A 150 9.99 -4.01 -9.02
N GLY A 151 10.83 -4.27 -10.02
CA GLY A 151 12.29 -4.05 -9.98
C GLY A 151 13.09 -5.31 -10.32
N GLU A 152 14.39 -5.17 -10.61
CA GLU A 152 15.23 -6.26 -11.15
C GLU A 152 15.78 -7.23 -10.08
N GLU A 153 15.70 -6.91 -8.79
CA GLU A 153 16.09 -7.75 -7.64
C GLU A 153 15.20 -7.31 -6.44
N PRO A 154 14.92 -8.07 -5.35
CA PRO A 154 15.50 -9.32 -4.84
C PRO A 154 14.71 -10.60 -5.18
N PHE A 155 13.66 -10.52 -5.98
CA PHE A 155 12.89 -11.67 -6.46
C PHE A 155 13.40 -12.09 -7.82
N TYR A 156 14.59 -12.69 -7.84
CA TYR A 156 15.21 -13.09 -9.10
C TYR A 156 14.53 -14.34 -9.66
N TYR A 157 14.09 -15.22 -8.76
CA TYR A 157 13.47 -16.49 -9.05
C TYR A 157 12.04 -16.58 -8.55
N LEU A 158 11.24 -17.44 -9.17
CA LEU A 158 9.85 -17.65 -8.76
C LEU A 158 9.78 -18.25 -7.35
N THR A 159 10.76 -19.08 -6.99
CA THR A 159 10.90 -19.66 -5.66
C THR A 159 11.09 -18.62 -4.55
N ASP A 160 11.63 -17.44 -4.86
CA ASP A 160 11.76 -16.34 -3.90
C ASP A 160 10.40 -15.82 -3.42
N LEU A 161 9.31 -16.15 -4.12
CA LEU A 161 7.95 -15.77 -3.71
C LEU A 161 7.35 -16.72 -2.68
N ALA A 162 7.97 -17.86 -2.39
CA ALA A 162 7.45 -18.88 -1.47
C ALA A 162 6.96 -18.33 -0.11
N PRO A 163 7.63 -17.35 0.53
CA PRO A 163 7.16 -16.81 1.81
C PRO A 163 5.82 -16.09 1.74
N PHE A 164 5.34 -15.75 0.56
CA PHE A 164 4.06 -15.08 0.32
C PHE A 164 2.92 -16.05 0.01
N SER A 165 3.05 -17.34 0.31
CA SER A 165 2.03 -18.37 0.03
C SER A 165 0.60 -18.04 0.50
N LYS A 166 0.45 -17.21 1.55
CA LYS A 166 -0.83 -16.83 2.16
C LYS A 166 -1.47 -15.58 1.56
N VAL A 167 -1.08 -15.16 0.37
CA VAL A 167 -1.59 -13.95 -0.28
C VAL A 167 -2.69 -14.31 -1.27
N LYS A 168 -3.69 -13.46 -1.39
CA LYS A 168 -4.81 -13.65 -2.33
C LYS A 168 -4.50 -13.13 -3.73
N THR A 169 -3.58 -12.18 -3.85
CA THR A 169 -3.15 -11.66 -5.15
C THR A 169 -1.64 -11.57 -5.27
N LEU A 170 -1.11 -12.05 -6.39
CA LEU A 170 0.28 -11.86 -6.80
C LEU A 170 0.36 -11.11 -8.13
N ARG A 171 1.24 -10.12 -8.20
CA ARG A 171 1.63 -9.44 -9.45
C ARG A 171 3.14 -9.60 -9.63
N ILE A 172 3.53 -10.30 -10.68
CA ILE A 172 4.91 -10.70 -10.91
C ILE A 172 5.44 -9.92 -12.12
N TYR A 173 6.45 -9.08 -11.90
CA TYR A 173 7.20 -8.42 -12.97
C TYR A 173 8.58 -9.04 -13.11
N ARG A 174 8.90 -9.53 -14.32
CA ARG A 174 10.27 -9.89 -14.75
C ARG A 174 11.02 -10.78 -13.75
N VAL A 175 10.45 -11.94 -13.45
CA VAL A 175 11.07 -12.97 -12.59
C VAL A 175 11.51 -14.15 -13.46
N SER A 176 12.67 -14.73 -13.17
CA SER A 176 13.14 -15.94 -13.83
C SER A 176 12.37 -17.16 -13.33
N ILE A 177 11.84 -17.95 -14.25
CA ILE A 177 11.14 -19.20 -13.91
C ILE A 177 12.18 -20.30 -13.69
N ASP A 178 12.40 -20.67 -12.43
CA ASP A 178 13.25 -21.77 -12.01
C ASP A 178 12.45 -23.02 -11.63
N ASP A 179 11.35 -22.85 -10.90
CA ASP A 179 10.47 -23.94 -10.46
C ASP A 179 9.01 -23.46 -10.35
N LEU A 180 8.16 -23.86 -11.30
CA LEU A 180 6.72 -23.54 -11.28
C LEU A 180 5.97 -24.26 -10.16
N SER A 181 6.49 -25.37 -9.64
CA SER A 181 5.81 -26.15 -8.61
C SER A 181 5.64 -25.38 -7.30
N ILE A 182 6.43 -24.33 -7.07
CA ILE A 182 6.26 -23.46 -5.90
C ILE A 182 4.88 -22.82 -5.83
N LEU A 183 4.23 -22.60 -6.99
CA LEU A 183 2.88 -22.04 -7.05
C LEU A 183 1.83 -22.96 -6.41
N SER A 184 2.11 -24.26 -6.28
CA SER A 184 1.23 -25.20 -5.56
C SER A 184 1.12 -24.91 -4.07
N ASN A 185 2.01 -24.11 -3.49
CA ASN A 185 1.95 -23.71 -2.08
C ASN A 185 1.00 -22.53 -1.83
N PHE A 186 0.43 -21.93 -2.87
CA PHE A 186 -0.39 -20.72 -2.77
C PHE A 186 -1.88 -21.04 -2.65
N ASP A 187 -2.26 -21.71 -1.57
CA ASP A 187 -3.62 -22.22 -1.34
C ASP A 187 -4.71 -21.13 -1.32
N ASP A 188 -4.35 -19.91 -0.92
CA ASP A 188 -5.29 -18.78 -0.78
C ASP A 188 -5.32 -17.87 -2.02
N LEU A 189 -4.56 -18.18 -3.08
CA LEU A 189 -4.36 -17.29 -4.21
C LEU A 189 -5.59 -17.25 -5.13
N GLU A 190 -6.27 -16.12 -5.14
CA GLU A 190 -7.44 -15.86 -5.98
C GLU A 190 -7.04 -15.29 -7.36
N ARG A 191 -5.96 -14.51 -7.43
CA ARG A 191 -5.51 -13.85 -8.66
C ARG A 191 -3.99 -13.82 -8.82
N LEU A 192 -3.53 -14.18 -10.01
CA LEU A 192 -2.15 -14.10 -10.44
C LEU A 192 -2.06 -13.23 -11.72
N ILE A 193 -1.33 -12.12 -11.64
CA ILE A 193 -1.07 -11.23 -12.78
C ILE A 193 0.39 -11.37 -13.19
N LEU A 194 0.61 -11.80 -14.42
CA LEU A 194 1.91 -12.05 -15.01
C LEU A 194 2.24 -10.94 -16.01
N TYR A 195 3.37 -10.29 -15.82
CA TYR A 195 3.97 -9.38 -16.79
C TYR A 195 5.09 -10.10 -17.56
N ASP A 196 5.78 -9.41 -18.48
CA ASP A 196 6.97 -9.86 -19.23
C ASP A 196 7.72 -11.05 -18.60
N GLY A 197 8.04 -12.08 -19.40
CA GLY A 197 8.94 -13.18 -19.01
C GLY A 197 8.34 -14.58 -19.00
N PHE A 198 7.03 -14.73 -19.22
CA PHE A 198 6.34 -16.02 -19.25
C PHE A 198 6.01 -16.45 -20.68
N SER A 199 6.39 -17.68 -21.04
CA SER A 199 6.00 -18.28 -22.32
C SER A 199 4.57 -18.84 -22.27
N GLU A 200 3.98 -19.13 -23.44
CA GLU A 200 2.68 -19.80 -23.51
C GLU A 200 2.67 -21.16 -22.79
N LYS A 201 3.81 -21.88 -22.83
CA LYS A 201 3.96 -23.16 -22.14
C LYS A 201 3.89 -22.95 -20.62
N ASP A 202 4.58 -21.94 -20.09
CA ASP A 202 4.58 -21.64 -18.67
C ASP A 202 3.17 -21.27 -18.20
N ILE A 203 2.46 -20.44 -18.98
CA ILE A 203 1.07 -20.05 -18.67
C ILE A 203 0.14 -21.26 -18.64
N LEU A 204 0.31 -22.23 -19.56
CA LEU A 204 -0.48 -23.46 -19.56
C LEU A 204 -0.19 -24.34 -18.33
N GLU A 205 1.07 -24.44 -17.92
CA GLU A 205 1.47 -25.19 -16.72
C GLU A 205 0.95 -24.52 -15.44
N ILE A 206 1.07 -23.19 -15.34
CA ILE A 206 0.52 -22.40 -14.23
C ILE A 206 -0.99 -22.64 -14.08
N ARG A 207 -1.74 -22.68 -15.19
CA ARG A 207 -3.19 -22.97 -15.18
C ARG A 207 -3.52 -24.37 -14.67
N GLN A 208 -2.60 -25.32 -14.77
CA GLN A 208 -2.79 -26.67 -14.22
C GLN A 208 -2.49 -26.71 -12.71
N ILE A 209 -1.50 -25.94 -12.26
CA ILE A 209 -1.10 -25.85 -10.85
C ILE A 209 -2.14 -25.04 -10.04
N LEU A 210 -2.68 -23.98 -10.63
CA LEU A 210 -3.63 -23.06 -10.02
C LEU A 210 -4.96 -23.03 -10.82
N PRO A 211 -5.75 -24.12 -10.78
CA PRO A 211 -6.94 -24.26 -11.62
C PRO A 211 -8.08 -23.31 -11.25
N ASP A 212 -8.15 -22.90 -9.98
CA ASP A 212 -9.22 -22.07 -9.43
C ASP A 212 -8.87 -20.56 -9.38
N SER A 213 -7.62 -20.20 -9.66
CA SER A 213 -7.14 -18.82 -9.63
C SER A 213 -7.37 -18.11 -10.97
N ILE A 214 -7.69 -16.82 -10.91
CA ILE A 214 -7.74 -15.97 -12.11
C ILE A 214 -6.32 -15.67 -12.55
N ILE A 215 -5.95 -16.11 -13.76
CA ILE A 215 -4.63 -15.85 -14.35
C ILE A 215 -4.76 -14.80 -15.46
N GLU A 216 -4.14 -13.65 -15.24
CA GLU A 216 -4.12 -12.50 -16.16
C GLU A 216 -2.70 -12.27 -16.69
N VAL A 217 -2.55 -12.14 -18.01
CA VAL A 217 -1.25 -11.88 -18.67
C VAL A 217 -1.29 -10.50 -19.28
N LYS A 218 -0.29 -9.66 -18.99
CA LYS A 218 -0.20 -8.25 -19.40
C LYS A 218 1.04 -7.92 -20.20
#